data_AF-D5WBN1-F1
#
_entry.id   AF-D5WBN1-F1
#
_cell.length_a   1.000
_cell.length_b   1.000
_cell.length_c   1.000
_cell.angle_alpha   90.00
_cell.angle_beta   90.00
_cell.angle_gamma   90.00
#
_symmetry.space_group_name_H-M   'P 1'
#
loop_
_entity.id
_entity.type
_entity.pdbx_description
1 polymer ?
#
loop_
_entity_poly.entity_id
_entity_poly.type
_entity_poly.pdbx_seq_one_letter_code
_entity_poly.pdbx_strand_id
1 'polypeptide(L)' 'MQTIFTNFRIDPTPRRADGEYMAHARISANAADGSQTDIFMSGDLAGFDLRADAVEFATKWAKEWLATRFG' A
#
# COMPACT_ATOMS: atom_id res chain seq x y z
N MET A 1 -2.85 -12.38 21.32
CA MET A 1 -1.84 -11.30 21.43
C MET A 1 -2.21 -10.27 20.37
N GLN A 2 -2.65 -9.08 20.75
CA GLN A 2 -2.93 -8.01 19.77
C GLN A 2 -1.60 -7.33 19.46
N THR A 3 -1.09 -7.53 18.25
CA THR A 3 0.08 -6.79 17.78
C THR A 3 -0.32 -5.33 17.64
N ILE A 4 0.12 -4.50 18.59
CA ILE A 4 -0.01 -3.05 18.49
C ILE A 4 0.90 -2.59 17.35
N PHE A 5 0.30 -2.24 16.21
CA PHE A 5 0.99 -1.67 15.06
C PHE A 5 1.08 -0.17 15.26
N THR A 6 2.27 0.35 15.51
CA THR A 6 2.47 1.76 15.87
C THR A 6 2.67 2.66 14.65
N ASN A 7 3.15 2.11 13.53
CA ASN A 7 3.40 2.89 12.31
C ASN A 7 3.06 2.07 11.05
N PHE A 8 1.99 2.48 10.37
CA PHE A 8 1.67 1.95 9.04
C PHE A 8 2.59 2.60 8.00
N ARG A 9 3.18 1.77 7.14
CA ARG A 9 3.99 2.19 6.00
C ARG A 9 3.28 1.79 4.72
N ILE A 10 3.03 2.77 3.88
CA ILE A 10 2.48 2.57 2.55
C ILE A 10 3.65 2.66 1.57
N ASP A 11 3.93 1.56 0.88
CA ASP A 11 4.95 1.48 -0.17
C ASP A 11 4.22 1.35 -1.51
N PRO A 12 4.07 2.45 -2.28
CA PRO A 12 3.54 2.40 -3.62
C PRO A 12 4.64 1.89 -4.56
N THR A 13 4.55 0.62 -4.95
CA THR A 13 5.46 -0.04 -5.89
C THR A 13 4.79 -0.19 -7.25
N PRO A 14 4.68 0.88 -8.06
CA PRO A 14 4.06 0.80 -9.37
C PRO A 14 4.85 -0.18 -10.24
N ARG A 15 4.21 -1.27 -10.64
CA ARG A 15 4.78 -2.25 -11.56
C ARG A 15 4.45 -1.80 -12.97
N ARG A 16 5.45 -1.71 -13.85
CA ARG A 16 5.18 -1.52 -15.27
C ARG A 16 4.86 -2.86 -15.91
N ALA A 17 3.68 -3.00 -16.49
CA ALA A 17 3.22 -4.19 -17.18
C ALA A 17 2.65 -3.75 -18.54
N ASP A 18 3.16 -4.35 -19.62
CA ASP A 18 2.65 -4.15 -20.98
C ASP A 18 2.56 -2.68 -21.47
N GLY A 19 3.45 -1.82 -20.97
CA GLY A 19 3.49 -0.40 -21.33
C GLY A 19 2.78 0.52 -20.33
N GLU A 20 1.87 -0.01 -19.52
CA GLU A 20 1.12 0.70 -18.48
C GLU A 20 1.78 0.57 -17.09
N TYR A 21 1.51 1.53 -16.20
CA TYR A 21 1.89 1.49 -14.78
C TYR A 21 0.73 1.00 -13.95
N MET A 22 0.85 -0.23 -13.45
CA MET A 22 -0.11 -0.80 -12.53
C MET A 22 0.08 -0.17 -11.15
N ALA A 23 -0.95 0.52 -10.67
CA ALA A 23 -1.05 0.98 -9.30
C ALA A 23 -1.10 -0.22 -8.37
N HIS A 24 -0.15 -0.22 -7.44
CA HIS A 24 0.04 -1.28 -6.48
C HIS A 24 0.44 -0.65 -5.17
N ALA A 25 -0.26 -1.03 -4.09
CA ALA A 25 -0.04 -0.50 -2.77
C ALA A 25 0.28 -1.64 -1.79
N ARG A 26 1.47 -1.60 -1.21
CA ARG A 26 1.83 -2.50 -0.10
C ARG A 26 1.69 -1.74 1.21
N ILE A 27 0.88 -2.27 2.11
CA ILE A 27 0.71 -1.77 3.47
C ILE A 27 1.46 -2.72 4.39
N SER A 28 2.58 -2.24 4.91
CA SER A 28 3.31 -2.89 5.98
C SER A 28 3.08 -2.12 7.28
N ALA A 29 3.29 -2.77 8.42
CA ALA A 29 3.39 -2.09 9.69
C ALA A 29 4.61 -2.59 10.44
N ASN A 30 5.24 -1.71 11.20
CA ASN A 30 6.24 -2.12 12.17
C ASN A 30 5.53 -2.63 13.43
N ALA A 31 5.93 -3.81 13.88
CA ALA A 31 5.62 -4.27 15.22
C ALA A 31 6.42 -3.44 16.24
N ALA A 32 5.96 -3.44 17.50
CA ALA A 32 6.68 -2.83 18.61
C ALA A 32 8.11 -3.41 18.81
N ASP A 33 8.34 -4.63 18.32
CA ASP A 33 9.64 -5.32 18.30
C ASP A 33 10.60 -4.80 17.21
N GLY A 34 10.15 -3.86 16.36
CA GLY A 34 10.94 -3.35 15.23
C GLY A 34 10.85 -4.22 13.97
N SER A 35 10.26 -5.40 14.06
CA SER A 35 9.98 -6.28 12.93
C SER A 35 8.93 -5.67 11.99
N GLN A 36 9.26 -5.54 10.70
CA GLN A 36 8.30 -5.12 9.67
C GLN A 36 7.44 -6.32 9.26
N THR A 37 6.13 -6.19 9.40
CA THR A 37 5.14 -7.18 8.96
C THR A 37 4.32 -6.59 7.84
N ASP A 38 4.10 -7.39 6.80
CA ASP A 38 3.16 -7.05 5.74
C ASP A 38 1.74 -7.30 6.22
N ILE A 39 0.98 -6.23 6.35
CA ILE A 39 -0.42 -6.28 6.80
C ILE A 39 -1.32 -6.60 5.62
N PHE A 40 -1.07 -5.92 4.50
CA PHE A 40 -1.86 -6.10 3.30
C PHE A 40 -1.03 -5.75 2.07
N MET A 41 -1.07 -6.61 1.07
CA MET A 41 -0.53 -6.32 -0.25
C MET A 41 -1.72 -6.22 -1.19
N SER A 42 -1.97 -5.01 -1.68
CA SER A 42 -2.90 -4.84 -2.78
C SER A 42 -2.34 -5.57 -4.00
N GLY A 43 -3.19 -6.25 -4.75
CA GLY A 43 -2.85 -6.65 -6.12
C GLY A 43 -2.77 -5.45 -7.05
N ASP A 44 -2.94 -5.70 -8.34
CA ASP A 44 -3.07 -4.68 -9.36
C ASP A 44 -4.40 -3.94 -9.16
N LEU A 45 -4.34 -2.68 -8.70
CA LEU A 45 -5.54 -1.88 -8.45
C LEU A 45 -6.12 -1.33 -9.76
N ALA A 46 -5.27 -0.73 -10.58
CA ALA A 46 -5.61 -0.10 -11.84
C ALA A 46 -4.35 0.16 -12.67
N GLY A 47 -4.47 0.12 -14.00
CA GLY A 47 -3.43 0.55 -14.93
C GLY A 47 -3.51 2.05 -15.19
N PHE A 48 -2.37 2.72 -15.22
CA PHE A 48 -2.23 4.14 -15.54
C PHE A 48 -1.13 4.33 -16.57
N ASP A 49 -1.31 5.27 -17.50
CA ASP A 49 -0.24 5.65 -18.44
C ASP A 49 0.96 6.32 -17.72
N LEU A 50 0.70 6.97 -16.60
CA LEU A 50 1.69 7.72 -15.83
C LEU A 50 1.98 7.05 -14.48
N ARG A 51 3.27 6.96 -14.15
CA ARG A 51 3.72 6.46 -12.85
C ARG A 51 3.22 7.33 -11.69
N ALA A 52 3.13 8.64 -11.89
CA ALA A 52 2.68 9.58 -10.87
C ALA A 52 1.24 9.25 -10.43
N ASP A 53 0.32 9.14 -11.38
CA ASP A 53 -1.07 8.75 -11.13
C ASP A 53 -1.18 7.39 -10.45
N ALA A 54 -0.40 6.39 -10.89
CA ALA A 54 -0.38 5.07 -10.26
C ALA A 54 0.04 5.13 -8.79
N VAL A 55 1.04 5.95 -8.45
CA VAL A 55 1.54 6.13 -7.08
C VAL A 55 0.54 6.90 -6.23
N GLU A 56 -0.04 7.98 -6.76
CA GLU A 56 -1.03 8.79 -6.05
C GLU A 56 -2.29 7.98 -5.76
N PHE A 57 -2.78 7.21 -6.74
CA PHE A 57 -3.92 6.32 -6.57
C PHE A 57 -3.65 5.25 -5.54
N ALA A 58 -2.52 4.53 -5.65
CA ALA A 58 -2.11 3.51 -4.68
C ALA A 58 -2.01 4.08 -3.25
N THR A 59 -1.48 5.29 -3.11
CA THR A 59 -1.34 5.95 -1.80
C THR A 59 -2.69 6.36 -1.21
N LYS A 60 -3.59 6.93 -2.02
CA LYS A 60 -4.94 7.31 -1.57
C LYS A 60 -5.75 6.08 -1.18
N TRP A 61 -5.75 5.05 -2.04
CA TRP A 61 -6.41 3.78 -1.77
C TRP A 61 -5.93 3.16 -0.44
N ALA A 62 -4.62 3.12 -0.20
CA ALA A 62 -4.08 2.57 1.03
C ALA A 62 -4.48 3.37 2.29
N LYS A 63 -4.54 4.70 2.19
CA LYS A 63 -5.06 5.55 3.28
C LYS A 63 -6.53 5.28 3.56
N GLU A 64 -7.36 5.17 2.53
CA GLU A 64 -8.78 4.86 2.69
C GLU A 64 -9.01 3.44 3.23
N TRP A 65 -8.19 2.47 2.82
CA TRP A 65 -8.21 1.12 3.36
C TRP A 65 -7.89 1.10 4.85
N LEU A 66 -6.85 1.84 5.28
CA LEU A 66 -6.51 2.00 6.68
C LEU A 66 -7.64 2.68 7.46
N ALA A 67 -8.21 3.76 6.93
CA ALA A 67 -9.34 4.44 7.55
C ALA A 67 -10.58 3.53 7.66
N THR A 68 -10.83 2.67 6.68
CA THR A 68 -11.95 1.72 6.71
C THR A 68 -11.73 0.59 7.72
N ARG A 69 -10.47 0.16 7.92
CA ARG A 69 -10.12 -0.97 8.81
C ARG A 69 -9.89 -0.57 10.26
N PHE A 70 -9.38 0.64 10.49
CA PHE A 70 -8.94 1.13 11.80
C PHE A 70 -9.61 2.44 12.23
N GLY A 71 -10.44 3.05 11.38
CA GLY A 71 -11.21 4.26 11.69
C GLY A 71 -12.56 3.97 12.34
#